data_AF-A0A8T1TSH4-F1
#
_entry.id   AF-A0A8T1TSH4-F1
#
_cell.length_a   1.000
_cell.length_b   1.000
_cell.length_c   1.000
_cell.angle_alpha   90.00
_cell.angle_beta   90.00
_cell.angle_gamma   90.00
#
_symmetry.space_group_name_H-M   'P 1'
#
loop_
_entity.id
_entity.type
_entity.pdbx_description
1 polymer ?
#
loop_
_entity_poly.entity_id
_entity_poly.type
_entity_poly.pdbx_seq_one_letter_code
_entity_poly.pdbx_strand_id
1 'polypeptide(L)'
;MDLSLERTLELLQSRERSVMMDNTAGDTGVDHQWIKLEKSEMVNFAKSNDNMADMRASGWTLDPDNFASEQRYPGLYCGEYGPTEVVLSLAESPLKLFFFFMPKSFWRNVATETDRYFVQNLTSRVDRMINNQKTPGKKSKSGFYIAKPESLI
;
A
#
# COMPACT_ATOMS: atom_id res chain seq x y z
N MET A 1 31.08 33.39 -11.11
CA MET A 1 30.70 32.14 -11.81
C MET A 1 31.42 31.03 -11.09
N ASP A 2 30.66 30.21 -10.38
CA ASP A 2 31.20 29.20 -9.46
C ASP A 2 31.58 27.93 -10.25
N LEU A 3 32.87 27.81 -10.54
CA LEU A 3 33.49 26.66 -11.24
C LEU A 3 33.28 25.33 -10.50
N SER A 4 32.89 25.36 -9.23
CA SER A 4 32.58 24.16 -8.45
C SER A 4 31.25 23.54 -8.88
N LEU A 5 30.22 24.35 -9.13
CA LEU A 5 28.90 23.84 -9.51
C LEU A 5 28.91 23.19 -10.90
N GLU A 6 29.59 23.80 -11.86
CA GLU A 6 29.74 23.27 -13.23
C GLU A 6 30.37 21.88 -13.21
N ARG A 7 31.43 21.68 -12.41
CA ARG A 7 32.08 20.37 -12.27
C ARG A 7 31.16 19.33 -11.62
N THR A 8 30.35 19.72 -10.65
CA THR A 8 29.39 18.78 -10.04
C THR A 8 28.30 18.34 -11.00
N LEU A 9 27.86 19.24 -11.90
CA LEU A 9 26.87 18.91 -12.92
C LEU A 9 27.46 18.02 -14.01
N GLU A 10 28.68 18.28 -14.47
CA GLU A 10 29.35 17.38 -15.43
C GLU A 10 29.61 15.97 -14.88
N LEU A 11 29.92 15.87 -13.59
CA LEU A 11 30.10 14.58 -12.90
C LEU A 11 28.78 13.83 -12.76
N LEU A 12 27.69 14.54 -12.43
CA LEU A 12 26.35 13.94 -12.39
C LEU A 12 25.90 13.46 -13.77
N GLN A 13 26.12 14.27 -14.81
CA GLN A 13 25.72 13.94 -16.17
C GLN A 13 26.58 12.82 -16.78
N SER A 14 27.86 12.71 -16.38
CA SER A 14 28.71 11.56 -16.72
C SER A 14 28.31 10.30 -15.96
N ARG A 15 27.90 10.41 -14.70
CA ARG A 15 27.37 9.29 -13.91
C ARG A 15 26.05 8.77 -14.49
N GLU A 16 25.15 9.66 -14.88
CA GLU A 16 23.89 9.29 -15.54
C GLU A 16 24.13 8.60 -16.89
N ARG A 17 25.09 9.06 -17.69
CA ARG A 17 25.47 8.38 -18.94
C ARG A 17 26.11 7.01 -18.73
N SER A 18 26.84 6.81 -17.63
CA SER A 18 27.43 5.50 -17.28
C SER A 18 26.38 4.46 -16.88
N VAL A 19 25.32 4.88 -16.17
CA VAL A 19 24.21 3.99 -15.76
C VAL A 19 23.38 3.51 -16.97
N MET A 20 23.43 4.23 -18.09
CA MET A 20 22.70 3.87 -19.30
C MET A 20 23.45 2.86 -20.19
N MET A 21 24.71 2.54 -19.89
CA MET A 21 25.56 1.65 -20.70
C MET A 21 25.84 0.27 -20.06
N ASP A 22 25.50 0.06 -18.79
CA ASP A 22 25.73 -1.21 -18.08
C ASP A 22 24.55 -2.19 -18.10
N ASN A 23 23.37 -1.75 -18.55
CA ASN A 23 22.14 -2.55 -18.56
C ASN A 23 22.04 -3.56 -19.72
N THR A 24 23.07 -3.72 -20.55
CA THR A 24 23.03 -4.55 -21.76
C THR A 24 23.94 -5.78 -21.72
N ALA A 25 24.37 -6.22 -20.52
CA ALA A 25 25.26 -7.37 -20.39
C ALA A 25 24.84 -8.27 -19.21
N GLY A 26 23.74 -9.00 -19.38
CA GLY A 26 23.29 -9.97 -18.38
C GLY A 26 22.01 -10.76 -18.70
N ASP A 27 21.30 -10.43 -19.79
CA ASP A 27 20.15 -11.21 -20.22
C ASP A 27 20.63 -12.50 -20.93
N THR A 28 20.80 -13.57 -20.16
CA THR A 28 20.77 -14.91 -20.76
C THR A 28 19.37 -15.08 -21.33
N GLY A 29 19.22 -14.77 -22.62
CA GLY A 29 17.98 -14.69 -23.38
C GLY A 29 17.17 -15.99 -23.44
N VAL A 30 16.74 -16.47 -22.28
CA VAL A 30 15.52 -17.23 -22.16
C VAL A 30 14.44 -16.17 -22.05
N ASP A 31 13.93 -15.75 -23.20
CA ASP A 31 12.67 -15.03 -23.27
C ASP A 31 11.65 -15.87 -22.49
N HIS A 32 11.38 -15.48 -21.24
CA HIS A 32 10.21 -15.96 -20.54
C HIS A 32 9.04 -15.31 -21.26
N GLN A 33 8.63 -15.94 -22.36
CA GLN A 33 7.43 -15.61 -23.11
C GLN A 33 6.26 -15.95 -22.20
N TRP A 34 6.02 -15.06 -21.23
CA TRP A 34 4.84 -15.10 -20.39
C TRP A 34 3.66 -15.14 -21.33
N ILE A 35 2.95 -16.27 -21.33
CA ILE A 35 1.73 -16.41 -22.09
C ILE A 35 0.81 -15.32 -21.55
N LYS A 36 0.55 -14.30 -22.36
CA LYS A 36 -0.37 -13.23 -21.99
C LYS A 36 -1.78 -13.78 -22.21
N LEU A 37 -2.40 -14.28 -21.15
CA LEU A 37 -3.79 -14.71 -21.20
C LEU A 37 -4.72 -13.49 -21.19
N GLU A 38 -5.79 -13.55 -21.97
CA GLU A 38 -6.86 -12.58 -21.86
C GLU A 38 -7.63 -12.75 -20.54
N LYS A 39 -8.35 -11.71 -20.11
CA LYS A 39 -9.05 -11.71 -18.82
C LYS A 39 -10.08 -12.85 -18.70
N SER A 40 -10.77 -13.17 -19.79
CA SER A 40 -11.74 -14.28 -19.87
C SER A 40 -11.04 -15.64 -19.70
N GLU A 41 -9.88 -15.82 -20.33
CA GLU A 41 -9.08 -17.03 -20.26
C GLU A 41 -8.47 -17.23 -18.87
N MET A 42 -8.02 -16.15 -18.22
CA MET A 42 -7.50 -16.19 -16.84
C MET A 42 -8.55 -16.68 -15.84
N VAL A 43 -9.82 -16.30 -16.03
CA VAL A 43 -10.93 -16.77 -15.18
C VAL A 43 -11.21 -18.25 -15.42
N ASN A 44 -11.15 -18.72 -16.67
CA ASN A 44 -11.33 -20.14 -16.99
C ASN A 44 -10.17 -20.98 -16.47
N PHE A 45 -8.95 -20.47 -16.62
CA PHE A 45 -7.72 -21.10 -16.12
C PHE A 45 -7.77 -21.29 -14.60
N ALA A 46 -8.14 -20.26 -13.84
CA ALA A 46 -8.24 -20.32 -12.38
C ALA A 46 -9.39 -21.20 -11.85
N LYS A 47 -10.44 -21.42 -12.67
CA LYS A 47 -11.56 -22.29 -12.31
C LYS A 47 -11.29 -23.78 -12.56
N SER A 48 -10.33 -24.10 -13.43
CA SER A 48 -9.95 -25.49 -13.71
C SER A 48 -9.23 -26.10 -12.52
N ASN A 49 -9.77 -27.18 -11.96
CA ASN A 49 -9.17 -27.85 -10.81
C ASN A 49 -7.82 -28.49 -11.16
N ASP A 50 -7.68 -28.99 -12.40
CA ASP A 50 -6.45 -29.60 -12.90
C ASP A 50 -5.33 -28.56 -12.99
N ASN A 51 -5.62 -27.37 -13.55
CA ASN A 51 -4.66 -26.26 -13.59
C ASN A 51 -4.25 -25.83 -12.18
N MET A 52 -5.19 -25.80 -11.23
CA MET A 52 -4.88 -25.47 -9.84
C MET A 52 -4.08 -26.58 -9.14
N ALA A 53 -4.25 -27.85 -9.52
CA ALA A 53 -3.45 -28.97 -9.01
C ALA A 53 -2.02 -28.89 -9.54
N ASP A 54 -1.85 -28.63 -10.84
CA ASP A 54 -0.56 -28.46 -11.49
C ASP A 54 0.18 -27.22 -10.94
N MET A 55 -0.51 -26.11 -10.73
CA MET A 55 0.06 -24.92 -10.08
C MET A 55 0.47 -25.21 -8.63
N ARG A 56 -0.22 -26.07 -7.89
CA ARG A 56 0.22 -26.44 -6.53
C ARG A 56 1.43 -27.36 -6.56
N ALA A 57 1.51 -28.26 -7.53
CA ALA A 57 2.63 -29.18 -7.70
C ALA A 57 3.90 -28.47 -8.21
N SER A 58 3.74 -27.49 -9.11
CA SER A 58 4.85 -26.76 -9.76
C SER A 58 5.15 -25.38 -9.16
N GLY A 59 4.25 -24.83 -8.34
CA GLY A 59 4.13 -23.38 -8.13
C GLY A 59 5.28 -22.72 -7.41
N TRP A 60 6.12 -23.47 -6.70
CA TRP A 60 7.31 -22.94 -6.07
C TRP A 60 8.38 -24.02 -6.04
N THR A 61 9.44 -23.83 -6.82
CA THR A 61 10.66 -24.63 -6.65
C THR A 61 11.36 -24.11 -5.41
N LEU A 62 11.32 -24.89 -4.33
CA LEU A 62 12.02 -24.59 -3.08
C LEU A 62 13.47 -25.09 -3.11
N ASP A 63 13.86 -25.74 -4.20
CA ASP A 63 15.18 -26.29 -4.40
C ASP A 63 16.19 -25.14 -4.63
N PRO A 64 17.17 -24.95 -3.73
CA PRO A 64 18.18 -23.91 -3.88
C PRO A 64 18.94 -23.95 -5.19
N ASP A 65 19.11 -25.15 -5.76
CA ASP A 65 19.87 -25.37 -6.99
C ASP A 65 19.13 -24.86 -8.24
N ASN A 66 17.81 -24.68 -8.14
CA ASN A 66 16.97 -24.14 -9.22
C ASN A 66 16.75 -22.62 -9.11
N PHE A 67 17.25 -21.97 -8.05
CA PHE A 67 17.22 -20.51 -7.99
C PHE A 67 18.17 -19.92 -9.02
N ALA A 68 17.76 -18.78 -9.59
CA ALA A 68 18.64 -18.04 -10.47
C ALA A 68 19.94 -17.67 -9.73
N SER A 69 21.07 -17.79 -10.41
CA SER A 69 22.35 -17.34 -9.85
C SER A 69 22.25 -15.85 -9.45
N GLU A 70 22.92 -15.47 -8.37
CA GLU A 70 22.94 -14.10 -7.84
C GLU A 70 23.37 -13.06 -8.91
N GLN A 71 24.08 -13.51 -9.94
CA GLN A 71 24.46 -12.72 -11.13
C GLN A 71 23.26 -12.19 -11.92
N ARG A 72 22.07 -12.78 -11.79
CA ARG A 72 20.83 -12.29 -12.43
C ARG A 72 20.38 -10.94 -11.90
N TYR A 73 20.77 -10.58 -10.67
CA TYR A 73 20.39 -9.31 -10.06
C TYR A 73 21.64 -8.55 -9.57
N PRO A 74 22.40 -7.94 -10.51
CA PRO A 74 23.57 -7.15 -10.15
C PRO A 74 23.18 -6.00 -9.21
N GLY A 75 23.92 -5.83 -8.11
CA GLY A 75 23.65 -4.80 -7.11
C GLY A 75 22.71 -5.22 -5.98
N LEU A 76 22.34 -6.50 -5.88
CA LEU A 76 21.69 -7.00 -4.66
C LEU A 76 22.61 -6.81 -3.45
N TYR A 77 21.99 -6.49 -2.31
CA TYR A 77 22.71 -6.36 -1.06
C TYR A 77 23.23 -7.74 -0.60
N CYS A 78 24.55 -7.96 -0.73
CA CYS A 78 25.23 -9.18 -0.30
C CYS A 78 25.73 -9.12 1.16
N GLY A 79 25.26 -8.16 1.97
CA GLY A 79 25.65 -8.04 3.37
C GLY A 79 24.90 -9.01 4.28
N GLU A 80 25.19 -8.95 5.58
CA GLU A 80 24.45 -9.72 6.57
C GLU A 80 22.97 -9.34 6.54
N TYR A 81 22.13 -10.35 6.34
CA TYR A 81 20.68 -10.21 6.30
C TYR A 81 20.06 -11.02 7.43
N GLY A 82 19.02 -10.48 8.06
CA GLY A 82 18.30 -11.17 9.10
C GLY A 82 17.81 -10.25 10.21
N PRO A 83 16.99 -10.78 11.13
CA PRO A 83 16.54 -10.01 12.27
C PRO A 83 17.71 -9.70 13.20
N THR A 84 17.77 -8.48 13.71
CA THR A 84 18.77 -8.09 14.71
C THR A 84 18.63 -8.96 15.97
N GLU A 85 19.74 -9.18 16.70
CA GLU A 85 19.75 -9.97 17.95
C GLU A 85 18.66 -9.54 18.95
N VAL A 86 18.40 -8.22 19.06
CA VAL A 86 17.32 -7.67 19.88
C VAL A 86 15.95 -8.19 19.44
N VAL A 87 15.68 -8.22 18.14
CA VAL A 87 14.42 -8.72 17.56
C VAL A 87 14.31 -10.23 17.78
N LEU A 88 15.40 -10.97 17.59
CA LEU A 88 15.45 -12.42 17.84
C LEU A 88 15.12 -12.75 19.30
N SER A 89 15.64 -11.99 20.27
CA SER A 89 15.34 -12.18 21.70
C SER A 89 13.86 -11.96 22.06
N LEU A 90 13.13 -11.18 21.25
CA LEU A 90 11.72 -10.88 21.45
C LEU A 90 10.80 -11.78 20.61
N ALA A 91 11.35 -12.52 19.65
CA ALA A 91 10.59 -13.30 18.66
C ALA A 91 9.78 -14.45 19.27
N GLU A 92 10.21 -14.98 20.43
CA GLU A 92 9.48 -16.04 21.16
C GLU A 92 8.10 -15.56 21.64
N SER A 93 7.92 -14.25 21.82
CA SER A 93 6.64 -13.67 22.19
C SER A 93 6.11 -12.76 21.08
N PRO A 94 5.07 -13.18 20.34
CA PRO A 94 4.51 -12.36 19.26
C PRO A 94 4.01 -10.99 19.77
N LEU A 95 3.58 -10.92 21.03
CA LEU A 95 3.16 -9.67 21.65
C LEU A 95 4.32 -8.72 21.95
N LYS A 96 5.48 -9.23 22.38
CA LYS A 96 6.69 -8.40 22.58
C LYS A 96 7.19 -7.86 21.25
N LEU A 97 7.21 -8.71 20.22
CA LEU A 97 7.57 -8.33 18.86
C LEU A 97 6.61 -7.26 18.30
N PHE A 98 5.31 -7.40 18.56
CA PHE A 98 4.32 -6.39 18.21
C PHE A 98 4.62 -5.03 18.84
N PHE A 99 4.91 -4.99 20.15
CA PHE A 99 5.24 -3.73 20.83
C PHE A 99 6.62 -3.16 20.49
N PHE A 100 7.55 -4.00 20.00
CA PHE A 100 8.83 -3.55 19.46
C PHE A 100 8.62 -2.68 18.22
N PHE A 101 7.77 -3.13 17.28
CA PHE A 101 7.44 -2.36 16.08
C PHE A 101 6.40 -1.26 16.32
N MET A 102 5.48 -1.46 17.26
CA MET A 102 4.42 -0.51 17.60
C MET A 102 4.51 -0.07 19.06
N PRO A 103 5.42 0.89 19.37
CA PRO A 103 5.64 1.34 20.72
C PRO A 103 4.44 2.09 21.29
N LYS A 104 4.34 2.17 22.63
CA LYS A 104 3.24 2.87 23.32
C LYS A 104 3.11 4.36 22.92
N SER A 105 4.19 5.00 22.52
CA SER A 105 4.17 6.38 22.00
C SER A 105 3.39 6.50 20.70
N PHE A 106 3.56 5.54 19.78
CA PHE A 106 2.81 5.49 18.53
C PHE A 106 1.30 5.45 18.80
N TRP A 107 0.85 4.57 19.70
CA TRP A 107 -0.57 4.46 20.06
C TRP A 107 -1.13 5.71 20.73
N ARG A 108 -0.34 6.42 21.53
CA ARG A 108 -0.75 7.73 22.08
C ARG A 108 -0.99 8.77 20.99
N ASN A 109 -0.12 8.80 19.99
CA ASN A 109 -0.28 9.70 18.85
C ASN A 109 -1.51 9.31 18.02
N VAL A 110 -1.69 8.02 17.73
CA VAL A 110 -2.87 7.51 17.04
C VAL A 110 -4.14 7.90 17.78
N ALA A 111 -4.22 7.66 19.09
CA ALA A 111 -5.38 8.05 19.90
C ALA A 111 -5.67 9.56 19.80
N THR A 112 -4.65 10.39 19.95
CA THR A 112 -4.76 11.85 19.86
C THR A 112 -5.27 12.30 18.48
N GLU A 113 -4.70 11.76 17.40
CA GLU A 113 -5.10 12.14 16.04
C GLU A 113 -6.49 11.58 15.68
N THR A 114 -6.86 10.39 16.16
CA THR A 114 -8.20 9.84 15.95
C THR A 114 -9.26 10.66 16.67
N ASP A 115 -8.97 11.14 17.87
CA ASP A 115 -9.87 12.02 18.62
C ASP A 115 -10.01 13.38 17.93
N ARG A 116 -8.89 13.98 17.49
CA ARG A 116 -8.89 15.20 16.70
C ARG A 116 -9.73 15.05 15.42
N TYR A 117 -9.52 13.97 14.68
CA TYR A 117 -10.31 13.66 13.48
C TYR A 117 -11.79 13.50 13.82
N PHE A 118 -12.13 12.81 14.91
CA PHE A 118 -13.51 12.64 15.35
C PHE A 118 -14.19 13.98 15.59
N VAL A 119 -13.55 14.88 16.36
CA VAL A 119 -14.09 16.21 16.65
C VAL A 119 -14.25 17.04 15.38
N GLN A 120 -13.25 17.05 14.50
CA GLN A 120 -13.30 17.80 13.23
C GLN A 120 -14.45 17.33 12.33
N ASN A 121 -14.76 16.04 12.32
CA ASN A 121 -15.78 15.46 11.45
C ASN A 121 -17.15 15.33 12.13
N LEU A 122 -17.27 15.65 13.43
CA LEU A 122 -18.50 15.44 14.18
C LEU A 122 -19.67 16.22 13.58
N THR A 123 -19.50 17.52 13.37
CA THR A 123 -20.54 18.40 12.82
C THR A 123 -21.03 17.91 11.45
N SER A 124 -20.10 17.65 10.52
CA SER A 124 -20.46 17.17 9.18
C SER A 124 -21.16 15.81 9.22
N ARG A 125 -20.79 14.91 10.14
CA ARG A 125 -21.47 13.62 10.33
C ARG A 125 -22.88 13.81 10.88
N VAL A 126 -23.07 14.72 11.84
CA VAL A 126 -24.38 15.07 12.40
C VAL A 126 -25.27 15.68 11.32
N ASP A 127 -24.76 16.65 10.55
CA ASP A 127 -25.52 17.29 9.46
C ASP A 127 -25.96 16.29 8.40
N ARG A 128 -25.06 15.38 8.00
CA ARG A 128 -25.39 14.28 7.08
C ARG A 128 -26.49 13.39 7.65
N MET A 129 -26.42 13.06 8.93
CA MET A 129 -27.41 12.23 9.61
C MET A 129 -28.78 12.92 9.69
N ILE A 130 -28.82 14.22 10.03
CA ILE A 130 -30.03 15.03 10.04
C ILE A 130 -30.64 15.10 8.63
N ASN A 131 -29.83 15.36 7.61
CA ASN A 131 -30.30 15.43 6.23
C ASN A 131 -30.88 14.10 5.74
N ASN A 132 -30.26 12.98 6.10
CA ASN A 132 -30.78 11.64 5.78
C ASN A 132 -32.08 11.31 6.53
N GLN A 133 -32.30 11.89 7.72
CA GLN A 133 -33.53 11.72 8.49
C GLN A 133 -34.69 12.60 8.01
N LYS A 134 -34.43 13.64 7.23
CA LYS A 134 -35.50 14.47 6.65
C LYS A 134 -36.30 13.62 5.65
N THR A 135 -37.50 13.21 6.05
CA THR A 135 -38.47 12.64 5.10
C THR A 135 -39.05 13.76 4.23
N PRO A 136 -39.06 13.65 2.90
CA PRO A 136 -39.71 14.64 2.05
C PRO A 136 -41.18 14.81 2.48
N GLY A 137 -41.59 16.04 2.83
CA GLY A 137 -42.98 16.38 3.12
C GLY A 137 -43.38 16.49 4.61
N LYS A 138 -42.53 16.15 5.59
CA LYS A 138 -42.87 16.37 7.01
C LYS A 138 -42.39 17.74 7.50
N LYS A 139 -43.33 18.68 7.68
CA LYS A 139 -43.07 19.98 8.33
C LYS A 139 -42.87 19.75 9.84
N SER A 140 -41.85 20.37 10.44
CA SER A 140 -41.72 20.38 11.91
C SER A 140 -42.86 21.19 12.54
N LYS A 141 -43.25 20.83 13.78
CA LYS A 141 -44.37 21.45 14.52
C LYS A 141 -44.26 22.98 14.61
N SER A 142 -43.05 23.54 14.62
CA SER A 142 -42.83 25.00 14.71
C SER A 142 -43.30 25.78 13.48
N GLY A 143 -43.25 25.19 12.27
CA GLY A 143 -43.78 25.82 11.06
C GLY A 143 -45.30 25.85 10.97
N PHE A 144 -45.99 25.06 11.80
CA PHE A 144 -47.46 24.99 11.84
C PHE A 144 -48.06 26.17 12.63
N TYR A 145 -47.36 26.68 13.65
CA TYR A 145 -47.86 27.76 14.52
C TYR A 145 -47.64 29.17 13.95
N ILE A 146 -46.78 29.33 12.94
CA ILE A 146 -46.54 30.62 12.26
C ILE A 146 -47.63 30.91 11.21
N ALA A 147 -48.35 29.89 10.73
CA ALA A 147 -49.39 30.01 9.72
C ALA A 147 -50.81 30.10 10.32
N LYS A 148 -51.00 30.87 11.40
CA LYS A 148 -52.35 31.16 11.90
C LYS A 148 -52.96 32.25 11.00
N PRO A 149 -54.12 32.03 10.36
CA PRO A 149 -54.75 33.05 9.53
C PRO A 149 -55.31 34.16 10.44
N GLU A 150 -54.61 35.28 10.52
CA GLU A 150 -55.18 36.57 10.92
C GLU A 150 -56.10 37.09 9.80
N SER A 151 -57.26 36.46 9.65
CA SER A 151 -58.36 37.04 8.87
C SER A 151 -59.65 36.33 9.26
N LEU A 152 -60.31 36.80 10.32
CA LEU A 152 -61.74 36.69 10.57
C LEU A 152 -62.01 37.42 11.90
N ILE A 153 -62.21 38.73 11.82
CA ILE A 153 -63.23 39.57 12.48
C ILE A 153 -63.19 40.93 11.76
#